data_AF-E3PY76-F1
#
_entry.id   AF-E3PY76-F1
#
_cell.length_a   1.000
_cell.length_b   1.000
_cell.length_c   1.000
_cell.angle_alpha   90.00
_cell.angle_beta   90.00
_cell.angle_gamma   90.00
#
_symmetry.space_group_name_H-M   'P 1'
#
loop_
_entity.id
_entity.type
_entity.pdbx_description
1 polymer ?
#
loop_
_entity_poly.entity_id
_entity_poly.type
_entity_poly.pdbx_seq_one_letter_code
_entity_poly.pdbx_strand_id
1 'polypeptide(L)'
;MKKENWATDFLTNLAKIYADDVDVLEIIEDTIDSYGNYVTYVYKMESLRSILKIKLEAEEYKDTVEEMDKTRTKIHNSAIASTKIINRMCESSEIPLFFQGNIEDRVEVAEFIRDIVVNVFQNRRI
;
A
#
# COMPACT_ATOMS: atom_id res chain seq x y z
N MET A 1 -10.57 -24.54 2.94
CA MET A 1 -10.02 -23.69 1.84
C MET A 1 -8.64 -23.26 2.29
N LYS A 2 -7.57 -23.59 1.57
CA LYS A 2 -6.27 -22.93 1.81
C LYS A 2 -6.54 -21.44 1.62
N LYS A 3 -6.25 -20.61 2.63
CA LYS A 3 -6.25 -19.18 2.42
C LYS A 3 -5.09 -18.94 1.44
N GLU A 4 -5.43 -18.45 0.26
CA GLU A 4 -4.43 -18.18 -0.78
C GLU A 4 -3.66 -16.93 -0.35
N ASN A 5 -2.35 -17.05 -0.13
CA ASN A 5 -1.50 -15.93 0.29
C ASN A 5 -0.88 -15.25 -0.95
N TRP A 6 -1.72 -14.97 -1.95
CA TRP A 6 -1.32 -14.56 -3.29
C TRP A 6 -0.36 -13.35 -3.27
N ALA A 7 -0.57 -12.39 -2.36
CA ALA A 7 0.25 -11.19 -2.31
C ALA A 7 1.67 -11.50 -1.85
N THR A 8 1.80 -12.28 -0.77
CA THR A 8 3.10 -12.71 -0.26
C THR A 8 3.79 -13.64 -1.25
N ASP A 9 3.04 -14.58 -1.85
CA ASP A 9 3.58 -15.55 -2.80
C ASP A 9 4.09 -14.85 -4.06
N PHE A 10 3.37 -13.84 -4.56
CA PHE A 10 3.79 -13.03 -5.70
C PHE A 10 5.10 -12.29 -5.41
N LEU A 11 5.15 -11.51 -4.32
CA LEU A 11 6.34 -10.73 -3.96
C LEU A 11 7.54 -11.63 -3.66
N THR A 12 7.32 -12.80 -3.05
CA THR A 12 8.38 -13.81 -2.82
C THR A 12 8.90 -14.38 -4.13
N ASN A 13 8.03 -14.65 -5.10
CA ASN A 13 8.47 -15.16 -6.40
C ASN A 13 9.21 -14.10 -7.21
N LEU A 14 8.78 -12.83 -7.14
CA LEU A 14 9.51 -11.71 -7.72
C LEU A 14 10.90 -11.57 -7.06
N ALA A 15 10.97 -11.60 -5.72
CA ALA A 15 12.23 -11.54 -4.98
C ALA A 15 13.21 -12.66 -5.35
N LYS A 16 12.71 -13.88 -5.60
CA LYS A 16 13.56 -15.00 -6.06
C LYS A 16 14.20 -14.77 -7.42
N ILE A 17 13.57 -14.00 -8.31
CA ILE A 17 14.15 -13.65 -9.62
C ILE A 17 15.37 -12.74 -9.43
N TYR A 18 15.35 -11.88 -8.41
CA TYR A 18 16.39 -10.92 -8.07
C TYR A 18 17.18 -11.31 -6.81
N ALA A 19 17.30 -12.62 -6.53
CA ALA A 19 17.83 -13.10 -5.25
C ALA A 19 19.28 -12.66 -4.95
N ASP A 20 20.06 -12.38 -5.99
CA ASP A 20 21.47 -11.94 -5.89
C ASP A 20 21.64 -10.42 -5.96
N ASP A 21 20.54 -9.66 -6.06
CA ASP A 21 20.53 -8.19 -6.17
C ASP A 21 19.90 -7.56 -4.93
N VAL A 22 20.73 -7.24 -3.95
CA VAL A 22 20.29 -6.70 -2.64
C VAL A 22 19.54 -5.38 -2.80
N ASP A 23 19.99 -4.50 -3.69
CA ASP A 23 19.35 -3.20 -3.92
C ASP A 23 17.92 -3.40 -4.44
N VAL A 24 17.70 -4.40 -5.30
CA VAL A 24 16.35 -4.74 -5.79
C VAL A 24 15.49 -5.40 -4.71
N LEU A 25 16.07 -6.20 -3.82
CA LEU A 25 15.34 -6.76 -2.68
C LEU A 25 14.88 -5.64 -1.72
N GLU A 26 15.71 -4.64 -1.45
CA GLU A 26 15.34 -3.47 -0.66
C GLU A 26 14.15 -2.71 -1.27
N ILE A 27 14.08 -2.59 -2.61
CA ILE A 27 12.93 -1.97 -3.30
C ILE A 27 11.63 -2.75 -3.05
N ILE A 28 11.69 -4.09 -3.00
CA ILE A 28 10.52 -4.92 -2.70
C ILE A 28 10.08 -4.70 -1.24
N GLU A 29 11.03 -4.60 -0.30
CA GLU A 29 10.78 -4.29 1.10
C GLU A 29 10.14 -2.89 1.28
N ASP A 30 10.71 -1.87 0.65
CA ASP A 30 10.18 -0.49 0.64
C ASP A 30 8.75 -0.40 0.08
N THR A 31 8.43 -1.29 -0.86
CA THR A 31 7.07 -1.39 -1.41
C THR A 31 6.10 -1.94 -0.36
N ILE A 32 6.49 -2.98 0.38
CA ILE A 32 5.68 -3.54 1.47
C ILE A 32 5.41 -2.48 2.53
N ASP A 33 6.44 -1.73 2.91
CA ASP A 33 6.34 -0.64 3.88
C ASP A 33 5.42 0.48 3.37
N SER A 34 5.55 0.88 2.10
CA SER A 34 4.68 1.90 1.49
C SER A 34 3.20 1.50 1.53
N TYR A 35 2.89 0.23 1.28
CA TYR A 35 1.52 -0.29 1.36
C TYR A 35 0.98 -0.31 2.80
N GLY A 36 1.79 -0.81 3.75
CA GLY A 36 1.44 -0.81 5.16
C GLY A 36 1.23 0.61 5.71
N ASN A 37 2.09 1.55 5.33
CA ASN A 37 2.01 2.96 5.72
C ASN A 37 0.74 3.61 5.18
N TYR A 38 0.38 3.37 3.93
CA TYR A 38 -0.86 3.90 3.35
C TYR A 38 -2.11 3.41 4.10
N VAL A 39 -2.24 2.09 4.27
CA VAL A 39 -3.42 1.51 4.94
C VAL A 39 -3.49 1.93 6.41
N THR A 40 -2.35 1.97 7.11
CA THR A 40 -2.26 2.44 8.50
C THR A 40 -2.70 3.90 8.61
N TYR A 41 -2.28 4.75 7.68
CA TYR A 41 -2.66 6.16 7.69
C TYR A 41 -4.16 6.36 7.42
N VAL A 42 -4.72 5.63 6.44
CA VAL A 42 -6.17 5.64 6.16
C VAL A 42 -6.95 5.17 7.39
N TYR A 43 -6.55 4.06 8.01
CA TYR A 43 -7.17 3.56 9.24
C TYR A 43 -7.13 4.61 10.36
N LYS A 44 -5.96 5.21 10.61
CA LYS A 44 -5.79 6.25 11.62
C LYS A 44 -6.70 7.44 11.31
N MET A 45 -6.75 7.87 10.06
CA MET A 45 -7.53 9.02 9.64
C MET A 45 -9.03 8.83 9.85
N GLU A 46 -9.57 7.73 9.33
CA GLU A 46 -11.00 7.42 9.45
C GLU A 46 -11.41 7.18 10.90
N SER A 47 -10.55 6.53 11.70
CA SER A 47 -10.82 6.28 13.11
C SER A 47 -10.79 7.57 13.95
N LEU A 48 -9.85 8.47 13.67
CA LEU A 48 -9.68 9.71 14.43
C LEU A 48 -10.71 10.78 14.05
N ARG A 49 -11.21 10.83 12.81
CA ARG A 49 -12.10 11.90 12.33
C ARG A 49 -13.29 12.14 13.28
N SER A 50 -13.97 11.08 13.71
CA SER A 50 -15.10 11.18 14.64
C SER A 50 -14.69 11.63 16.04
N ILE A 51 -13.51 11.21 16.52
CA ILE A 51 -12.97 11.60 17.82
C ILE A 51 -12.55 13.08 17.82
N LEU A 52 -11.87 13.51 16.75
CA LEU A 52 -11.41 14.90 16.59
C LEU A 52 -12.57 15.88 16.52
N LYS A 53 -13.68 15.50 15.88
CA LYS A 53 -14.90 16.31 15.82
C LYS A 53 -15.51 16.60 17.20
N ILE A 54 -15.31 15.69 18.16
CA ILE A 54 -15.76 15.88 19.54
C ILE A 54 -14.73 16.69 20.35
N LYS A 55 -13.45 16.45 20.09
CA LYS A 55 -12.33 16.99 20.88
C LYS A 55 -11.99 18.45 20.55
N LEU A 56 -12.12 18.85 19.28
CA LEU A 56 -11.59 20.11 18.76
C LEU A 56 -12.69 21.12 18.46
N GLU A 57 -12.33 22.39 18.54
CA GLU A 57 -13.18 23.48 18.04
C GLU A 57 -13.29 23.42 16.51
N ALA A 58 -14.34 24.04 15.95
CA ALA A 58 -14.70 23.86 14.54
C ALA A 58 -13.56 24.21 13.55
N GLU A 59 -12.82 25.30 13.77
CA GLU A 59 -11.73 25.69 12.88
C GLU A 59 -10.51 24.77 13.05
N GLU A 60 -10.14 24.42 14.28
CA GLU A 60 -9.02 23.51 14.56
C GLU A 60 -9.30 22.10 13.99
N TYR A 61 -10.55 21.64 14.08
CA TYR A 61 -10.99 20.39 13.46
C TYR A 61 -10.80 20.42 11.94
N LYS A 62 -11.24 21.51 11.29
CA LYS A 62 -11.13 21.69 9.84
C LYS A 62 -9.67 21.70 9.40
N ASP A 63 -8.82 22.49 10.06
CA ASP A 63 -7.39 22.57 9.77
C ASP A 63 -6.70 21.20 9.95
N THR A 64 -7.02 20.50 11.04
CA THR A 64 -6.47 19.17 11.32
C THR A 64 -6.87 18.16 10.24
N VAL A 65 -8.14 18.13 9.85
CA VAL A 65 -8.64 17.21 8.82
C VAL A 65 -8.02 17.53 7.46
N GLU A 66 -7.88 18.81 7.10
CA GLU A 66 -7.23 19.23 5.86
C GLU A 66 -5.77 18.76 5.80
N GLU A 67 -5.03 18.88 6.90
CA GLU A 67 -3.65 18.40 6.99
C GLU A 67 -3.57 16.86 6.89
N MET A 68 -4.55 16.15 7.47
CA MET A 68 -4.64 14.70 7.33
C MET A 68 -4.91 14.29 5.87
N ASP A 69 -5.80 14.99 5.16
CA ASP A 69 -6.09 14.73 3.76
C ASP A 69 -4.86 15.00 2.86
N LYS A 70 -4.10 16.06 3.13
CA LYS A 70 -2.81 16.36 2.45
C LYS A 70 -1.79 15.25 2.67
N THR A 71 -1.59 14.85 3.93
CA THR A 71 -0.64 13.79 4.27
C THR A 71 -1.05 12.44 3.68
N ARG A 72 -2.34 12.07 3.73
CA ARG A 72 -2.86 10.86 3.08
C ARG A 72 -2.54 10.87 1.58
N THR A 73 -2.73 12.00 0.91
CA THR A 73 -2.45 12.15 -0.52
C THR A 73 -0.97 11.94 -0.83
N LYS A 74 -0.07 12.48 -0.01
CA LYS A 74 1.38 12.26 -0.14
C LYS A 74 1.75 10.79 0.02
N ILE A 75 1.24 10.12 1.06
CA ILE A 75 1.53 8.70 1.31
C ILE A 75 0.96 7.83 0.18
N HIS A 76 -0.24 8.14 -0.30
CA HIS A 76 -0.84 7.44 -1.43
C HIS A 76 -0.01 7.60 -2.72
N ASN A 77 0.51 8.80 -3.00
CA ASN A 77 1.42 9.01 -4.14
C ASN A 77 2.67 8.13 -4.04
N SER A 78 3.22 7.97 -2.83
CA SER A 78 4.35 7.07 -2.59
C SER A 78 3.98 5.62 -2.92
N ALA A 79 2.83 5.15 -2.43
CA ALA A 79 2.37 3.80 -2.71
C ALA A 79 2.10 3.54 -4.20
N ILE A 80 1.50 4.50 -4.93
CA ILE A 80 1.33 4.43 -6.38
C ILE A 80 2.70 4.34 -7.08
N ALA A 81 3.68 5.11 -6.63
CA ALA A 81 5.04 5.05 -7.18
C ALA A 81 5.69 3.68 -6.94
N SER A 82 5.57 3.10 -5.75
CA SER A 82 6.02 1.73 -5.46
C SER A 82 5.32 0.70 -6.35
N THR A 83 4.00 0.81 -6.57
CA THR A 83 3.27 -0.08 -7.49
C THR A 83 3.80 0.04 -8.93
N LYS A 84 4.10 1.26 -9.40
CA LYS A 84 4.72 1.48 -10.72
C LYS A 84 6.09 0.80 -10.81
N ILE A 85 6.90 0.87 -9.76
CA ILE A 85 8.23 0.25 -9.72
C ILE A 85 8.11 -1.27 -9.79
N ILE A 86 7.27 -1.88 -8.94
CA ILE A 86 7.04 -3.33 -8.97
C ILE A 86 6.54 -3.79 -10.34
N ASN A 87 5.58 -3.09 -10.94
CA ASN A 87 5.10 -3.45 -12.28
C ASN A 87 6.20 -3.38 -13.34
N ARG A 88 7.11 -2.39 -13.28
CA ARG A 88 8.27 -2.32 -14.19
C ARG A 88 9.24 -3.48 -13.99
N MET A 89 9.42 -3.93 -12.74
CA MET A 89 10.22 -5.12 -12.45
C MET A 89 9.58 -6.37 -13.04
N CYS A 90 8.25 -6.50 -12.95
CA CYS A 90 7.50 -7.58 -13.60
C CYS A 90 7.68 -7.57 -15.11
N GLU A 91 7.57 -6.40 -15.76
CA GLU A 91 7.81 -6.24 -17.20
C GLU A 91 9.23 -6.65 -17.59
N SER A 92 10.23 -6.21 -16.82
CA SER A 92 11.65 -6.52 -17.06
C SER A 92 11.97 -8.01 -16.91
N SER A 93 11.19 -8.71 -16.10
CA SER A 93 11.29 -10.16 -15.88
C SER A 93 10.31 -10.98 -16.74
N GLU A 94 9.58 -10.35 -17.66
CA GLU A 94 8.58 -11.00 -18.52
C GLU A 94 7.51 -11.81 -17.75
N ILE A 95 7.14 -11.37 -16.54
CA ILE A 95 6.08 -11.98 -15.73
C ILE A 95 4.83 -11.08 -15.70
N PRO A 96 3.64 -11.62 -15.36
CA PRO A 96 2.44 -10.81 -15.21
C PRO A 96 2.62 -9.66 -14.21
N LEU A 97 2.03 -8.50 -14.51
CA LEU A 97 2.02 -7.34 -13.61
C LEU A 97 1.40 -7.68 -12.26
N PHE A 98 1.92 -7.09 -11.20
CA PHE A 98 1.35 -7.25 -9.88
C PHE A 98 0.00 -6.55 -9.76
N PHE A 99 -0.07 -5.32 -10.27
CA PHE A 99 -1.31 -4.57 -10.45
C PHE A 99 -1.68 -4.54 -11.93
N GLN A 100 -2.84 -5.11 -12.28
CA GLN A 100 -3.32 -5.21 -13.67
C GLN A 100 -4.37 -4.17 -14.03
N GLY A 101 -4.76 -3.32 -13.08
CA GLY A 101 -5.75 -2.25 -13.27
C GLY A 101 -5.16 -0.99 -13.90
N ASN A 102 -5.93 0.09 -13.89
CA ASN A 102 -5.48 1.40 -14.36
C ASN A 102 -4.62 2.09 -13.30
N ILE A 103 -3.31 2.19 -13.52
CA ILE A 103 -2.38 2.82 -12.58
C ILE A 103 -2.61 4.32 -12.35
N GLU A 104 -3.33 4.98 -13.26
CA GLU A 104 -3.74 6.38 -13.12
C GLU A 104 -5.09 6.52 -12.38
N ASP A 105 -5.84 5.42 -12.20
CA ASP A 105 -6.99 5.38 -11.31
C ASP A 105 -6.53 5.16 -9.87
N ARG A 106 -6.43 6.28 -9.15
CA ARG A 106 -6.00 6.29 -7.75
C ARG A 106 -6.91 5.45 -6.85
N VAL A 107 -8.21 5.36 -7.14
CA VAL A 107 -9.14 4.60 -6.30
C VAL A 107 -8.88 3.12 -6.50
N GLU A 108 -8.74 2.68 -7.74
CA GLU A 108 -8.43 1.28 -8.07
C GLU A 108 -7.10 0.83 -7.43
N VAL A 109 -6.06 1.67 -7.47
CA VAL A 109 -4.78 1.39 -6.80
C VAL A 109 -4.94 1.30 -5.29
N ALA A 110 -5.72 2.19 -4.66
CA ALA A 110 -5.98 2.15 -3.23
C ALA A 110 -6.71 0.86 -2.80
N GLU A 111 -7.68 0.39 -3.59
CA GLU A 111 -8.38 -0.87 -3.35
C GLU A 111 -7.45 -2.07 -3.47
N PHE A 112 -6.59 -2.09 -4.49
CA PHE A 112 -5.58 -3.12 -4.64
C PHE A 112 -4.61 -3.19 -3.44
N ILE A 113 -4.11 -2.03 -2.98
CA ILE A 113 -3.22 -1.96 -1.81
C ILE A 113 -3.92 -2.46 -0.54
N ARG A 114 -5.20 -2.11 -0.35
CA ARG A 114 -6.01 -2.65 0.75
C ARG A 114 -6.07 -4.17 0.67
N ASP A 115 -6.35 -4.72 -0.51
CA ASP A 115 -6.53 -6.17 -0.70
C ASP A 115 -5.23 -6.95 -0.43
N ILE A 116 -4.06 -6.38 -0.78
CA ILE A 116 -2.75 -6.91 -0.37
C ILE A 116 -2.65 -7.01 1.15
N VAL A 117 -2.87 -5.90 1.86
CA VAL A 117 -2.69 -5.86 3.33
C VAL A 117 -3.67 -6.80 4.03
N VAL A 118 -4.93 -6.84 3.56
CA VAL A 118 -5.93 -7.78 4.06
C VAL A 118 -5.51 -9.23 3.80
N ASN A 119 -5.01 -9.54 2.60
CA ASN A 119 -4.54 -10.88 2.24
C ASN A 119 -3.40 -11.33 3.18
N VAL A 120 -2.38 -10.49 3.35
CA VAL A 120 -1.25 -10.76 4.25
C VAL A 120 -1.74 -10.99 5.69
N PHE A 121 -2.59 -10.09 6.20
CA PHE A 121 -3.10 -10.21 7.57
C PHE A 121 -3.91 -11.49 7.77
N GLN A 122 -4.78 -11.86 6.83
CA GLN A 122 -5.59 -13.08 6.91
C GLN A 122 -4.76 -14.37 6.89
N ASN A 123 -3.57 -14.33 6.29
CA ASN A 123 -2.66 -15.46 6.08
C ASN A 123 -1.47 -15.50 7.07
N ARG A 124 -1.41 -14.59 8.03
CA ARG A 124 -0.32 -14.52 9.02
C ARG A 124 -0.17 -15.81 9.83
N ARG A 125 1.08 -16.09 10.24
CA ARG A 125 1.39 -17.19 11.16
C ARG A 125 0.84 -16.85 12.56
N ILE A 126 0.28 -17.86 13.25
CA ILE A 126 -0.21 -17.79 14.64
C ILE A 126 0.61 -18.76 15.47
#